data_AF-A0A1V0BJJ5-F1
#
_entry.id   AF-A0A1V0BJJ5-F1
#
_cell.length_a   1.000
_cell.length_b   1.000
_cell.length_c   1.000
_cell.angle_alpha   90.00
_cell.angle_beta   90.00
_cell.angle_gamma   90.00
#
_symmetry.space_group_name_H-M   'P 1'
#
loop_
_entity.id
_entity.type
_entity.pdbx_description
1 polymer ?
#
loop_
_entity_poly.entity_id
_entity_poly.type
_entity_poly.pdbx_seq_one_letter_code
_entity_poly.pdbx_strand_id
1 'polypeptide(L)'
;MGELANNYPAHERESWPVQLAEAQALQADANAITPWIDQCAAARGLDRLQLALRILQKDAAYRQVSGLLTGIRQWHEDQISTLLEAGEASRQALQAYDTTQGWPTTDLREPQPA
;
A
#
# COMPACT_ATOMS: atom_id res chain seq x y z
N MET A 1 -3.40 8.66 2.69
CA MET A 1 -2.25 8.90 1.80
C MET A 1 -1.10 9.68 2.45
N GLY A 2 -1.27 10.29 3.63
CA GLY A 2 -0.30 11.26 4.17
C GLY A 2 0.91 10.67 4.91
N GLU A 3 0.72 9.79 5.90
CA GLU A 3 1.82 9.55 6.86
C GLU A 3 2.93 8.60 6.38
N LEU A 4 2.58 7.51 5.69
CA LEU A 4 3.59 6.53 5.22
C LEU A 4 4.42 7.03 4.03
N ALA A 5 3.87 7.95 3.24
CA ALA A 5 4.51 8.47 2.02
C ALA A 5 5.15 9.86 2.23
N ASN A 6 4.91 10.53 3.36
CA ASN A 6 5.42 11.89 3.63
C ASN A 6 6.94 11.96 3.80
N ASN A 7 7.59 10.83 4.11
CA ASN A 7 9.04 10.77 4.26
C ASN A 7 9.79 10.76 2.91
N TYR A 8 9.06 10.72 1.80
CA TYR A 8 9.62 10.69 0.45
C TYR A 8 9.26 11.96 -0.33
N PRO A 9 10.25 12.66 -0.93
CA PRO A 9 9.98 13.78 -1.83
C PRO A 9 9.01 13.40 -2.95
N ALA A 10 8.23 14.37 -3.45
CA ALA A 10 7.22 14.14 -4.49
C ALA A 10 7.79 13.42 -5.74
N HIS A 11 8.96 13.85 -6.21
CA HIS A 11 9.62 13.25 -7.38
C HIS A 11 10.01 11.77 -7.16
N GLU A 12 10.29 11.35 -5.93
CA GLU A 12 10.61 9.95 -5.65
C GLU A 12 9.36 9.08 -5.75
N ARG A 13 8.22 9.58 -5.26
CA ARG A 13 6.93 8.90 -5.38
C ARG A 13 6.46 8.79 -6.83
N GLU A 14 6.72 9.82 -7.64
CA GLU A 14 6.45 9.83 -9.08
C GLU A 14 7.27 8.76 -9.82
N SER A 15 8.41 8.32 -9.28
CA SER A 15 9.20 7.25 -9.89
C SER A 15 8.67 5.85 -9.61
N TRP A 16 7.83 5.64 -8.58
CA TRP A 16 7.39 4.30 -8.17
C TRP A 16 6.69 3.49 -9.29
N PRO A 17 5.84 4.08 -10.15
CA PRO A 17 5.25 3.35 -11.27
C PRO A 17 6.30 2.85 -12.27
N VAL A 18 7.35 3.63 -12.52
CA VAL A 18 8.47 3.23 -13.39
C VAL A 18 9.26 2.09 -12.77
N GLN A 19 9.59 2.19 -11.48
CA GLN A 19 10.29 1.13 -10.74
C GLN A 19 9.52 -0.19 -10.80
N LEU A 20 8.20 -0.14 -10.56
CA LEU A 20 7.35 -1.32 -10.58
C LEU A 20 7.24 -1.93 -11.98
N ALA A 21 7.02 -1.10 -13.01
CA ALA A 21 6.90 -1.57 -14.39
C ALA A 21 8.19 -2.25 -14.87
N GLU A 22 9.35 -1.66 -14.59
CA GLU A 22 10.64 -2.26 -14.91
C GLU A 22 10.89 -3.55 -14.11
N ALA A 23 10.52 -3.58 -12.82
CA ALA A 23 10.68 -4.78 -12.01
C ALA A 23 9.80 -5.95 -12.49
N GLN A 24 8.56 -5.66 -12.92
CA GLN A 24 7.66 -6.65 -13.53
C GLN A 24 8.18 -7.14 -14.89
N ALA A 25 8.68 -6.23 -15.73
CA ALA A 25 9.31 -6.60 -17.00
C ALA A 25 10.51 -7.52 -16.77
N LEU A 26 11.34 -7.21 -15.77
CA LEU A 26 12.51 -7.99 -15.44
C LEU A 26 12.19 -9.36 -14.82
N GLN A 27 11.07 -9.46 -14.08
CA GLN A 27 10.55 -10.74 -13.58
C GLN A 27 10.05 -11.64 -14.73
N ALA A 28 9.44 -11.05 -15.76
CA ALA A 28 8.93 -11.77 -16.92
C ALA A 28 10.05 -12.17 -17.90
N ASP A 29 11.05 -11.32 -18.08
CA ASP A 29 12.21 -11.56 -18.92
C ASP A 29 13.48 -11.00 -18.26
N ALA A 30 14.42 -11.88 -17.91
CA ALA A 30 15.69 -11.51 -17.30
C ALA A 30 16.54 -10.57 -18.18
N ASN A 31 16.27 -10.48 -19.49
CA ASN A 31 16.95 -9.59 -20.44
C ASN A 31 16.20 -8.28 -20.74
N ALA A 32 15.09 -8.00 -20.03
CA ALA A 32 14.34 -6.77 -20.22
C ALA A 32 15.23 -5.52 -20.05
N ILE A 33 14.96 -4.49 -20.86
CA ILE A 33 15.64 -3.20 -20.77
C ILE A 33 15.01 -2.42 -19.61
N THR A 34 15.80 -2.15 -18.57
CA THR A 34 15.33 -1.53 -17.33
C THR A 34 16.25 -0.39 -16.90
N PRO A 35 16.27 0.74 -17.63
CA PRO A 35 17.27 1.79 -17.42
C PRO A 35 17.23 2.39 -16.02
N TRP A 36 16.06 2.50 -15.39
CA TRP A 36 15.97 2.99 -14.03
C TRP A 36 16.59 2.00 -13.04
N ILE A 37 16.22 0.71 -13.13
CA ILE A 37 16.77 -0.34 -12.25
C ILE A 37 18.26 -0.51 -12.48
N ASP A 38 18.72 -0.50 -13.74
CA ASP A 38 20.13 -0.66 -14.09
C ASP A 38 20.98 0.46 -13.46
N GLN A 39 20.56 1.72 -13.63
CA GLN A 39 21.27 2.87 -13.05
C GLN A 39 21.20 2.89 -11.52
N CYS A 40 20.04 2.56 -10.94
CA CYS A 40 19.87 2.51 -9.49
C CYS A 40 20.69 1.38 -8.85
N ALA A 41 20.71 0.21 -9.47
CA ALA A 41 21.49 -0.94 -9.03
C ALA A 41 22.99 -0.65 -9.10
N ALA A 42 23.46 -0.09 -10.23
CA ALA A 42 24.85 0.30 -10.42
C ALA A 42 25.31 1.34 -9.37
N ALA A 43 24.53 2.38 -9.14
CA ALA A 43 24.85 3.42 -8.15
C ALA A 43 24.93 2.88 -6.70
N ARG A 44 24.25 1.76 -6.42
CA ARG A 44 24.16 1.14 -5.10
C ARG A 44 25.03 -0.12 -4.94
N GLY A 45 25.72 -0.54 -6.00
CA GLY A 45 26.47 -1.81 -6.02
C GLY A 45 25.58 -3.03 -5.78
N LEU A 46 24.34 -3.02 -6.29
CA LEU A 46 23.38 -4.12 -6.17
C LEU A 46 23.26 -4.89 -7.50
N ASP A 47 22.86 -6.15 -7.40
CA ASP A 47 22.38 -6.89 -8.56
C ASP A 47 21.00 -6.38 -9.01
N ARG A 48 20.77 -6.29 -10.33
CA ARG A 48 19.52 -5.76 -10.89
C ARG A 48 18.31 -6.64 -10.59
N LEU A 49 18.47 -7.97 -10.63
CA LEU A 49 17.39 -8.91 -10.32
C LEU A 49 17.06 -8.84 -8.82
N GLN A 50 18.08 -8.70 -7.97
CA GLN A 50 17.90 -8.49 -6.54
C GLN A 50 17.15 -7.18 -6.26
N LEU A 51 17.47 -6.09 -6.97
CA LEU A 51 16.76 -4.81 -6.81
C LEU A 51 15.29 -4.93 -7.27
N ALA A 52 15.03 -5.55 -8.41
CA ALA A 52 13.66 -5.79 -8.89
C ALA A 52 12.83 -6.60 -7.89
N LEU A 53 13.39 -7.68 -7.32
CA LEU A 53 12.70 -8.48 -6.31
C LEU A 53 12.32 -7.63 -5.08
N ARG A 54 13.23 -6.77 -4.61
CA ARG A 54 12.97 -5.87 -3.47
C ARG A 54 11.87 -4.86 -3.79
N ILE A 55 11.81 -4.35 -5.03
CA ILE A 55 10.75 -3.43 -5.48
C ILE A 55 9.40 -4.15 -5.44
N LEU A 56 9.30 -5.36 -6.02
CA LEU A 56 8.07 -6.15 -6.05
C LEU A 56 7.57 -6.50 -4.64
N GLN A 57 8.48 -6.91 -3.74
CA GLN A 57 8.15 -7.20 -2.34
C GLN A 57 7.59 -5.97 -1.61
N LYS A 58 8.22 -4.81 -1.80
CA LYS A 58 7.77 -3.55 -1.19
C LYS A 58 6.42 -3.11 -1.73
N ASP A 59 6.21 -3.20 -3.05
CA ASP A 59 4.93 -2.88 -3.68
C ASP A 59 3.82 -3.80 -3.17
N ALA A 60 4.06 -5.10 -3.09
CA ALA A 60 3.09 -6.07 -2.56
C ALA A 60 2.71 -5.77 -1.11
N ALA A 61 3.69 -5.58 -0.22
CA ALA A 61 3.45 -5.24 1.19
C ALA A 61 2.68 -3.91 1.34
N TYR A 62 3.06 -2.90 0.56
CA TYR A 62 2.37 -1.62 0.56
C TYR A 62 0.91 -1.76 0.08
N ARG A 63 0.66 -2.46 -1.03
CA ARG A 63 -0.68 -2.67 -1.58
C ARG A 63 -1.59 -3.43 -0.62
N GLN A 64 -1.05 -4.42 0.09
CA GLN A 64 -1.80 -5.16 1.10
C GLN A 64 -2.29 -4.24 2.22
N VAL A 65 -1.37 -3.50 2.85
CA VAL A 65 -1.71 -2.63 3.99
C VAL A 65 -2.57 -1.45 3.55
N SER A 66 -2.22 -0.79 2.44
CA SER A 66 -2.97 0.36 1.93
C SER A 66 -4.36 -0.02 1.42
N GLY A 67 -4.50 -1.19 0.79
CA GLY A 67 -5.77 -1.73 0.36
C GLY A 67 -6.70 -2.00 1.54
N LEU A 68 -6.19 -2.66 2.58
CA LEU A 68 -6.95 -2.87 3.82
C LEU A 68 -7.40 -1.55 4.44
N LEU A 69 -6.48 -0.62 4.69
CA LEU A 69 -6.79 0.67 5.29
C LEU A 69 -7.83 1.45 4.47
N THR A 70 -7.69 1.43 3.14
CA THR A 70 -8.63 2.10 2.24
C THR A 70 -10.02 1.49 2.33
N GLY A 71 -10.13 0.15 2.31
CA GLY A 71 -11.40 -0.55 2.40
C GLY A 71 -12.11 -0.27 3.73
N ILE A 72 -11.40 -0.33 4.86
CA ILE A 72 -11.97 -0.02 6.17
C ILE A 72 -12.46 1.42 6.25
N ARG A 73 -11.65 2.37 5.78
CA ARG A 73 -12.08 3.78 5.72
C ARG A 73 -13.35 3.96 4.91
N GLN A 74 -13.40 3.40 3.69
CA GLN A 74 -14.57 3.52 2.81
C GLN A 74 -15.82 2.90 3.45
N TRP A 75 -15.66 1.73 4.07
CA TRP A 75 -16.76 1.10 4.79
C TRP A 75 -17.30 1.97 5.93
N HIS A 76 -16.43 2.59 6.74
CA HIS A 76 -16.85 3.56 7.76
C HIS A 76 -17.51 4.80 7.15
N GLU A 77 -16.98 5.32 6.03
CA GLU A 77 -17.59 6.44 5.28
C GLU A 77 -19.03 6.10 4.85
N ASP A 78 -19.28 4.88 4.37
CA ASP A 78 -20.62 4.40 3.99
C ASP A 78 -21.56 4.28 5.20
N GLN A 79 -21.07 3.80 6.35
CA GLN A 79 -21.86 3.75 7.59
C GLN A 79 -22.24 5.15 8.06
N ILE A 80 -21.29 6.08 8.05
CA ILE A 80 -21.52 7.48 8.43
C ILE A 80 -22.54 8.11 7.47
N SER A 81 -22.42 7.89 6.15
CA SER A 81 -23.39 8.38 5.17
C SER A 81 -24.81 7.89 5.49
N THR A 82 -24.96 6.61 5.78
CA THR A 82 -26.25 6.00 6.15
C THR A 82 -26.84 6.63 7.42
N LEU A 83 -26.02 6.86 8.45
CA LEU A 83 -26.47 7.47 9.70
C LEU A 83 -26.83 8.95 9.51
N LEU A 84 -26.12 9.67 8.64
CA LEU A 84 -26.44 11.05 8.27
C LEU A 84 -27.78 11.16 7.53
N GLU A 85 -28.04 10.24 6.59
CA GLU A 85 -29.32 10.18 5.88
C GLU A 85 -30.51 9.95 6.82
N ALA A 86 -30.32 9.14 7.86
CA ALA A 86 -31.35 8.89 8.89
C ALA A 86 -31.56 10.07 9.87
N GLY A 87 -30.68 11.07 9.87
CA GLY A 87 -30.82 12.29 10.66
C GLY A 87 -31.01 12.03 12.17
N GLU A 88 -31.95 12.71 12.81
CA GLU A 88 -32.20 12.60 14.26
C GLU A 88 -32.51 11.17 14.72
N ALA A 89 -33.09 10.33 13.84
CA ALA A 89 -33.42 8.94 14.16
C ALA A 89 -32.17 8.07 14.40
N SER A 90 -30.99 8.47 13.92
CA SER A 90 -29.74 7.73 14.08
C SER A 90 -28.96 8.06 15.37
N ARG A 91 -29.44 9.01 16.20
CA ARG A 91 -28.72 9.50 17.39
C ARG A 91 -28.24 8.37 18.31
N GLN A 92 -29.10 7.38 18.60
CA GLN A 92 -28.74 6.26 19.46
C GLN A 92 -27.71 5.33 18.78
N ALA A 93 -27.84 5.09 17.48
CA ALA A 93 -26.91 4.28 16.71
C ALA A 93 -25.52 4.93 16.61
N LEU A 94 -25.46 6.25 16.43
CA LEU A 94 -24.21 7.02 16.47
C LEU A 94 -23.51 6.92 17.83
N GLN A 95 -24.26 7.02 18.94
CA GLN A 95 -23.69 6.87 20.29
C GLN A 95 -23.14 5.46 20.55
N ALA A 96 -23.76 4.44 19.96
CA ALA A 96 -23.35 3.05 20.08
C ALA A 96 -22.36 2.60 19.00
N TYR A 97 -21.89 3.50 18.13
CA TYR A 97 -21.05 3.14 17.00
C TYR A 97 -19.69 2.61 17.46
N ASP A 98 -19.43 1.33 17.17
CA ASP A 98 -18.12 0.73 17.42
C ASP A 98 -17.12 1.21 16.36
N THR A 99 -16.04 1.86 16.78
CA THR A 99 -14.98 2.34 15.86
C THR A 99 -13.95 1.27 15.54
N THR A 100 -13.99 0.15 16.25
CA THR A 100 -13.11 -1.01 16.02
C THR A 100 -13.75 -2.05 15.10
N GLN A 101 -15.05 -1.94 14.82
CA GLN A 101 -15.73 -2.82 13.88
C GLN A 101 -15.15 -2.67 12.46
N GLY A 102 -15.14 -3.77 11.71
CA GLY A 102 -14.56 -3.82 10.37
C GLY A 102 -13.06 -4.11 10.35
N TRP A 103 -12.31 -3.77 11.40
CA TRP A 103 -10.90 -4.13 11.48
C TRP A 103 -10.71 -5.65 11.64
N PRO A 104 -9.79 -6.27 10.89
CA PRO A 104 -9.48 -7.68 11.10
C PRO A 104 -8.94 -7.89 12.52
N THR A 105 -9.43 -8.91 13.21
CA THR A 105 -8.99 -9.29 14.57
C THR A 105 -7.64 -10.02 14.58
N THR A 106 -7.12 -10.37 13.40
CA THR A 106 -5.84 -11.05 13.23
C THR A 106 -4.71 -10.02 13.19
N ASP A 107 -3.68 -10.24 14.01
CA ASP A 107 -2.44 -9.47 14.00
C ASP A 107 -1.75 -9.57 12.62
N LEU A 108 -1.51 -8.44 11.97
CA LEU A 108 -0.86 -8.36 10.66
C LEU A 108 0.68 -8.29 10.75
N ARG A 109 1.26 -8.41 11.96
CA ARG A 109 2.71 -8.55 12.12
C ARG A 109 3.16 -9.90 11.53
N GLU A 110 4.05 -9.82 10.54
CA GLU A 110 4.50 -10.91 9.66
C GLU A 110 4.94 -12.23 10.33
N PRO A 111 4.91 -13.37 9.59
CA PRO A 111 5.46 -14.65 10.05
C PRO A 111 6.96 -14.54 10.36
N GLN A 112 7.38 -15.16 11.48
CA GLN A 112 8.79 -15.25 11.84
C GLN A 112 9.58 -16.07 10.80
N PRO A 113 10.80 -15.64 10.42
CA PRO A 113 11.68 -16.48 9.61
C PRO A 113 12.06 -17.74 10.40
N ALA A 114 12.01 -18.89 9.73
CA ALA A 114 12.56 -20.16 10.20
C ALA A 114 14.10 -20.15 10.14
#